data_AF-A0A967GML5-F1
#
_entry.id   AF-A0A967GML5-F1
#
_cell.length_a   1.000
_cell.length_b   1.000
_cell.length_c   1.000
_cell.angle_alpha   90.00
_cell.angle_beta   90.00
_cell.angle_gamma   90.00
#
_symmetry.space_group_name_H-M   'P 1'
#
loop_
_entity.id
_entity.type
_entity.pdbx_description
1 polymer ?
#
loop_
_entity_poly.entity_id
_entity_poly.type
_entity_poly.pdbx_seq_one_letter_code
_entity_poly.pdbx_strand_id
1 'polypeptide(L)' 'EVMAGTPASLPPMADELPRNRLGLARWLVSSENPLSARVTVNRFWQELFGIGLIKTPENFGVQSEVPIH' A
#
# COMPACT_ATOMS: atom_id res chain seq x y z
N GLU A 1 25.63 3.68 -1.30
CA GLU A 1 24.81 4.85 -1.66
C GLU A 1 23.39 4.38 -1.91
N VAL A 2 22.37 5.11 -1.43
CA VAL A 2 20.96 4.73 -1.61
C VAL A 2 20.34 5.65 -2.65
N MET A 3 19.85 5.07 -3.74
CA MET A 3 19.17 5.81 -4.80
C MET A 3 17.65 5.83 -4.57
N ALA A 4 16.98 6.86 -5.07
CA ALA A 4 15.52 6.94 -5.04
C ALA A 4 14.91 5.79 -5.86
N GLY A 5 14.02 5.03 -5.23
CA GLY A 5 13.37 3.87 -5.85
C GLY A 5 12.14 3.42 -5.05
N THR A 6 11.45 2.42 -5.60
CA THR A 6 10.29 1.78 -4.98
C THR A 6 10.66 0.37 -4.52
N PRO A 7 9.97 -0.18 -3.50
CA PRO A 7 10.23 -1.55 -3.06
C PRO A 7 10.00 -2.55 -4.20
N ALA A 8 10.87 -3.55 -4.34
CA ALA A 8 10.76 -4.58 -5.39
C ALA A 8 9.53 -5.50 -5.24
N SER A 9 8.93 -5.55 -4.04
CA SER A 9 7.69 -6.29 -3.77
C SER A 9 6.43 -5.58 -4.26
N LEU A 10 6.54 -4.32 -4.66
CA LEU A 10 5.45 -3.51 -5.20
C LEU A 10 5.72 -3.21 -6.68
N PRO A 11 4.69 -2.77 -7.44
CA PRO A 11 4.88 -2.40 -8.83
C PRO A 11 5.99 -1.35 -8.98
N PRO A 12 6.80 -1.44 -10.05
CA PRO A 12 7.86 -0.46 -10.28
C PRO A 12 7.28 0.94 -10.54
N MET A 13 8.02 1.98 -10.18
CA MET A 13 7.72 3.33 -10.63
C MET A 13 8.01 3.46 -12.14
N ALA A 14 7.01 3.91 -12.90
CA ALA A 14 7.12 4.20 -14.32
C ALA A 14 8.24 5.22 -14.61
N ASP A 15 8.94 5.05 -15.74
CA ASP A 15 10.13 5.84 -16.06
C ASP A 15 9.81 7.31 -16.36
N GLU A 16 8.58 7.60 -16.77
CA GLU A 16 8.08 8.95 -17.02
C GLU A 16 7.83 9.74 -15.74
N LEU A 17 7.76 9.08 -14.57
CA LEU A 17 7.56 9.75 -13.31
C LEU A 17 8.87 10.35 -12.78
N PRO A 18 8.85 11.62 -12.33
CA PRO A 18 10.06 12.23 -11.80
C PRO A 18 10.50 11.53 -10.51
N ARG A 19 11.80 11.31 -10.34
CA ARG A 19 12.38 10.66 -9.15
C ARG A 19 12.48 11.65 -7.97
N ASN A 20 11.33 12.21 -7.61
CA ASN A 20 11.15 13.16 -6.52
C ASN A 20 9.80 12.91 -5.80
N ARG A 21 9.45 13.80 -4.86
CA ARG A 21 8.22 13.65 -4.04
C ARG A 21 6.94 13.61 -4.87
N LEU A 22 6.89 14.32 -5.99
CA LEU A 22 5.71 14.34 -6.87
C LEU A 22 5.53 13.00 -7.59
N GLY A 23 6.61 12.41 -8.11
CA GLY A 23 6.53 11.09 -8.73
C GLY A 23 6.14 10.02 -7.71
N LEU A 24 6.70 10.09 -6.49
CA LEU A 24 6.30 9.19 -5.41
C LEU A 24 4.81 9.29 -5.07
N ALA A 25 4.28 10.51 -4.97
CA ALA A 25 2.85 10.71 -4.70
C ALA A 25 1.97 10.10 -5.80
N ARG A 26 2.33 10.30 -7.08
CA ARG A 26 1.62 9.71 -8.22
C ARG A 26 1.69 8.19 -8.23
N TRP A 27 2.86 7.61 -7.93
CA TRP A 27 3.03 6.16 -7.83
C TRP A 27 2.25 5.56 -6.67
N LEU A 28 2.19 6.25 -5.52
CA LEU A 28 1.52 5.76 -4.32
C LEU A 28 0.00 5.58 -4.52
N VAL A 29 -0.63 6.46 -5.30
CA VAL A 29 -2.08 6.44 -5.57
C VAL A 29 -2.43 5.88 -6.94
N SER A 30 -1.44 5.31 -7.65
CA SER A 30 -1.67 4.64 -8.94
C SER A 30 -2.63 3.45 -8.78
N SER A 31 -3.49 3.22 -9.77
CA SER A 31 -4.36 2.03 -9.82
C SER A 31 -3.57 0.73 -9.82
N GLU A 32 -2.35 0.77 -10.37
CA GLU A 32 -1.45 -0.38 -10.38
C GLU A 32 -0.91 -0.71 -8.99
N ASN A 33 -0.92 0.24 -8.04
CA ASN A 33 -0.44 0.03 -6.67
C ASN A 33 -1.58 -0.50 -5.78
N PRO A 34 -1.61 -1.80 -5.46
CA PRO A 34 -2.75 -2.41 -4.78
C PRO A 34 -2.81 -2.05 -3.29
N LEU A 35 -1.70 -1.58 -2.70
CA LEU A 35 -1.58 -1.43 -1.25
C LEU A 35 -2.50 -0.33 -0.72
N SER A 36 -2.48 0.84 -1.37
CA SER A 36 -3.29 2.00 -0.97
C SER A 36 -4.78 1.68 -0.96
N ALA A 37 -5.28 0.99 -1.99
CA ALA A 37 -6.67 0.56 -2.06
C ALA A 37 -7.00 -0.45 -0.96
N ARG A 38 -6.14 -1.46 -0.74
CA ARG A 38 -6.35 -2.49 0.31
C ARG A 38 -6.42 -1.89 1.71
N VAL A 39 -5.53 -0.94 2.03
CA VAL A 39 -5.52 -0.25 3.33
C VAL A 39 -6.82 0.54 3.53
N THR A 40 -7.23 1.31 2.54
CA THR A 40 -8.45 2.13 2.62
C THR A 40 -9.70 1.26 2.77
N VAL A 41 -9.83 0.20 1.98
CA VAL A 41 -10.97 -0.74 2.08
C VAL A 41 -11.02 -1.40 3.46
N ASN A 42 -9.88 -1.82 4.01
CA ASN A 42 -9.83 -2.40 5.35
C ASN A 42 -10.29 -1.42 6.43
N ARG A 43 -9.90 -0.13 6.31
CA ARG A 43 -10.34 0.92 7.25
C ARG A 43 -11.84 1.13 7.20
N PHE A 44 -12.41 1.27 5.99
CA PHE A 44 -13.86 1.39 5.85
C PHE A 44 -14.59 0.16 6.38
N TRP A 45 -14.08 -1.04 6.14
CA TRP A 45 -14.64 -2.26 6.72
C TRP A 45 -14.61 -2.24 8.24
N GLN A 46 -13.47 -1.86 8.85
CA GLN A 46 -13.34 -1.74 10.29
C GLN A 46 -14.28 -0.68 10.88
N GLU A 47 -14.47 0.47 10.22
CA GLU A 47 -15.40 1.52 10.66
C GLU A 47 -16.85 1.04 10.64
N LEU A 48 -17.23 0.20 9.68
CA LEU A 48 -18.58 -0.33 9.54
C LEU A 48 -18.87 -1.51 10.49
N PHE A 49 -17.89 -2.39 10.73
CA PHE A 49 -18.11 -3.67 11.42
C PHE A 49 -17.37 -3.81 12.74
N GLY A 50 -16.60 -2.81 13.16
CA GLY A 50 -15.81 -2.81 14.40
C GLY A 50 -14.53 -3.65 14.35
N ILE A 51 -14.33 -4.45 13.30
CA ILE A 51 -13.13 -5.25 13.07
C ILE A 51 -12.75 -5.19 11.58
N GLY A 52 -11.46 -5.00 11.30
CA GLY A 52 -10.94 -5.02 9.93
C GLY A 52 -10.85 -6.44 9.36
N LEU A 53 -10.78 -6.54 8.03
CA LEU A 53 -10.41 -7.80 7.34
C LEU A 53 -9.02 -8.27 7.77
N ILE A 54 -8.11 -7.31 7.92
CA ILE A 54 -6.86 -7.43 8.67
C ILE A 54 -7.04 -6.65 9.98
N LYS A 55 -6.83 -7.34 11.11
CA LYS A 55 -7.02 -6.78 12.46
C LYS A 55 -6.01 -5.69 12.82
N THR A 56 -4.83 -5.71 12.20
CA THR A 56 -3.74 -4.75 12.39
C THR A 56 -3.65 -3.80 11.19
N PRO A 57 -4.44 -2.71 11.16
CA PRO A 57 -4.47 -1.79 10.02
C PRO A 57 -3.17 -1.02 9.80
N GLU A 58 -2.22 -1.05 10.74
CA GLU A 58 -0.88 -0.48 10.56
C GLU A 58 0.06 -1.44 9.82
N ASN A 59 -0.32 -2.71 9.64
CA ASN A 59 0.57 -3.73 9.12
C ASN A 59 -0.05 -4.54 7.97
N PHE A 60 0.20 -4.05 6.74
CA PHE A 60 -0.17 -4.74 5.51
C PHE A 60 1.08 -5.35 4.88
N GLY A 61 1.23 -6.68 4.95
CA GLY A 61 2.36 -7.37 4.34
C GLY A 61 2.84 -8.57 5.15
N VAL A 62 4.15 -8.84 5.14
CA VAL A 62 4.74 -10.06 5.76
C VAL A 62 4.55 -10.12 7.28
N GLN A 63 4.29 -8.97 7.92
CA GLN A 63 4.03 -8.89 9.36
C GLN A 63 2.53 -8.75 9.69
N SER A 64 1.63 -8.86 8.71
CA SER A 64 0.19 -8.94 8.99
C SER A 64 -0.15 -10.31 9.56
N GLU A 65 -1.17 -10.38 10.42
CA GLU A 65 -1.75 -11.67 10.81
C GLU A 65 -2.26 -12.42 9.56
N VAL A 66 -2.05 -13.74 9.52
CA VAL A 66 -2.55 -14.58 8.43
C VAL A 66 -4.08 -14.59 8.47
N PRO A 67 -4.79 -14.49 7.33
CA PRO A 67 -6.25 -14.58 7.30
C PRO A 67 -6.72 -15.91 7.91
N ILE A 68 -7.78 -15.85 8.71
CA ILE A 68 -8.34 -17.04 9.40
C ILE A 68 -9.50 -17.71 8.64
N HIS A 69 -9.81 -17.27 7.42
CA HIS A 69 -10.88 -17.79 6.57
C HIS A 69 -10.42 -17.95 5.12
#